data_AF-A0A521UJW7-F1
#
_entry.id   AF-A0A521UJW7-F1
#
_cell.length_a   1.000
_cell.length_b   1.000
_cell.length_c   1.000
_cell.angle_alpha   90.00
_cell.angle_beta   90.00
_cell.angle_gamma   90.00
#
_symmetry.space_group_name_H-M   'P 1'
#
loop_
_entity.id
_entity.type
_entity.pdbx_description
1 polymer ?
#
loop_
_entity_poly.entity_id
_entity_poly.type
_entity_poly.pdbx_seq_one_letter_code
_entity_poly.pdbx_strand_id
1 'polypeptide(L)'
;MHTYDEIEEYDNHLPNWWLATLFGAIVFALVYWFHYEVLRTGPSIAQSYEHSVAADRRAAAARARLAGSMTDESLLALSRDPATVQTGRGVFAQSCVACHAASGGGGIGPNLTDSAWLHGSRPTRIFTVVNEGVLARGMPAWGPQLGMERVQAVVAYVLTLKDTNVAGGKAPQGTAALE
;
A
#
# COMPACT_ATOMS: atom_id res chain seq x y z
N MET A 1 64.87 8.51 -5.80
CA MET A 1 64.88 7.29 -6.63
C MET A 1 65.09 6.12 -5.69
N HIS A 2 64.02 5.37 -5.42
CA HIS A 2 64.05 4.18 -4.59
C HIS A 2 63.62 3.00 -5.46
N THR A 3 64.32 1.88 -5.33
CA THR A 3 64.02 0.65 -6.08
C THR A 3 63.64 -0.43 -5.09
N TYR A 4 62.48 -1.03 -5.28
CA TYR A 4 62.04 -2.20 -4.54
C TYR A 4 61.49 -3.23 -5.53
N ASP A 5 62.03 -4.45 -5.50
CA ASP A 5 61.56 -5.55 -6.35
C ASP A 5 61.45 -5.16 -7.84
N GLU A 6 62.52 -4.59 -8.39
CA GLU A 6 62.63 -4.10 -9.78
C GLU A 6 61.65 -2.96 -10.17
N ILE A 7 60.77 -2.51 -9.27
CA ILE A 7 59.91 -1.34 -9.46
C ILE A 7 60.67 -0.09 -9.03
N GLU A 8 60.74 0.87 -9.96
CA GLU A 8 61.36 2.17 -9.77
C GLU A 8 60.31 3.20 -9.29
N GLU A 9 60.48 3.75 -8.10
CA GLU A 9 59.63 4.83 -7.58
C GLU A 9 60.26 6.20 -7.84
N TYR A 10 59.58 6.99 -8.67
CA TYR A 10 60.02 8.33 -9.05
C TYR A 10 59.46 9.39 -8.11
N ASP A 11 60.33 10.26 -7.61
CA ASP A 11 59.97 11.39 -6.75
C ASP A 11 59.48 12.57 -7.61
N ASN A 12 58.26 12.42 -8.14
CA ASN A 12 57.59 13.44 -8.93
C ASN A 12 56.69 14.31 -8.04
N HIS A 13 56.62 15.60 -8.35
CA HIS A 13 55.60 16.44 -7.76
C HIS A 13 54.20 15.96 -8.16
N LEU A 14 53.24 16.11 -7.25
CA LEU A 14 51.84 15.75 -7.50
C LEU A 14 51.28 16.64 -8.64
N PRO A 15 50.49 16.08 -9.57
CA PRO A 15 49.89 16.88 -10.63
C PRO A 15 49.00 17.99 -10.07
N ASN A 16 49.17 19.22 -10.56
CA ASN A 16 48.42 20.38 -10.06
C ASN A 16 46.89 20.21 -10.18
N TRP A 17 46.40 19.53 -11.22
CA TRP A 17 44.97 19.23 -11.36
C TRP A 17 44.47 18.29 -10.25
N TRP A 18 45.29 17.32 -9.83
CA TRP A 18 44.97 16.39 -8.76
C TRP A 18 44.88 17.15 -7.43
N LEU A 19 45.87 18.00 -7.13
CA LEU A 19 45.84 18.85 -5.94
C LEU A 19 44.61 19.78 -5.94
N ALA A 20 44.27 20.37 -7.08
CA ALA A 20 43.07 21.21 -7.20
C ALA A 20 41.79 20.43 -6.85
N THR A 21 41.65 19.18 -7.32
CA THR A 21 40.49 18.34 -6.96
C THR A 21 40.48 17.96 -5.47
N LEU A 22 41.65 17.64 -4.89
CA LEU A 22 41.77 17.32 -3.47
C LEU A 22 41.33 18.50 -2.60
N PHE A 23 41.91 19.69 -2.83
CA PHE A 23 41.57 20.88 -2.06
C PHE A 23 40.13 21.35 -2.34
N GLY A 24 39.62 21.18 -3.56
CA GLY A 24 38.23 21.43 -3.89
C GLY A 24 37.27 20.57 -3.07
N ALA A 25 37.55 19.28 -2.92
CA ALA A 25 36.75 18.38 -2.09
C ALA A 25 36.78 18.76 -0.59
N ILE A 26 37.95 19.19 -0.08
CA ILE A 26 38.08 19.68 1.30
C ILE A 26 37.21 20.92 1.53
N VAL A 27 37.29 21.91 0.63
CA VAL A 27 36.46 23.12 0.72
C VAL A 27 34.98 22.77 0.65
N PHE A 28 34.58 21.90 -0.27
CA PHE A 28 33.19 21.43 -0.36
C PHE A 28 32.72 20.76 0.93
N ALA A 29 33.53 19.88 1.52
CA ALA A 29 33.18 19.19 2.77
C ALA A 29 32.98 20.18 3.93
N LEU A 30 33.85 21.19 4.05
CA LEU A 30 33.72 22.23 5.08
C LEU A 30 32.46 23.08 4.88
N VAL A 31 32.16 23.48 3.64
CA VAL A 31 30.94 24.22 3.30
C VAL A 31 29.69 23.40 3.60
N TYR A 32 29.68 22.13 3.21
CA TYR A 32 28.58 21.19 3.46
C TYR A 32 28.34 21.02 4.96
N TRP A 33 29.40 20.75 5.74
CA TRP A 33 29.30 20.62 7.19
C TRP A 33 28.78 21.91 7.84
N PHE A 34 29.31 23.07 7.44
CA PHE A 34 28.83 24.34 7.98
C PHE A 34 27.36 24.59 7.63
N HIS A 35 26.92 24.27 6.41
CA HIS A 35 25.54 24.42 5.96
C HIS A 35 24.55 23.54 6.76
N TYR A 36 24.87 22.25 6.95
CA TYR A 36 23.99 21.28 7.59
C TYR A 36 24.10 21.25 9.12
N GLU A 37 25.30 21.38 9.68
CA GLU A 37 25.53 21.20 11.13
C GLU A 37 25.57 22.51 11.91
N VAL A 38 26.27 23.53 11.39
CA VAL A 38 26.48 24.79 12.09
C VAL A 38 25.34 25.77 11.85
N LEU A 39 25.08 26.08 10.58
CA LEU A 39 24.02 27.01 10.17
C LEU A 39 22.65 26.36 10.19
N ARG A 40 22.58 25.03 10.02
CA ARG A 40 21.32 24.25 9.93
C ARG A 40 20.31 24.89 8.97
N THR A 41 20.82 25.40 7.85
CA THR A 41 20.00 26.09 6.83
C THR A 41 19.36 25.11 5.86
N GLY A 42 19.91 23.89 5.74
CA GLY A 42 19.31 22.77 5.02
C GLY A 42 18.37 21.93 5.89
N PRO A 43 17.44 21.16 5.29
CA PRO A 43 16.57 20.27 6.04
C PRO A 43 17.37 19.13 6.67
N SER A 44 17.02 18.77 7.90
CA SER A 44 17.57 17.59 8.54
C SER A 44 17.10 16.31 7.84
N ILE A 45 17.75 15.18 8.14
CA ILE A 45 17.34 13.86 7.63
C ILE A 45 15.88 13.58 8.01
N ALA A 46 15.48 13.90 9.25
CA ALA A 46 14.12 13.72 9.72
C ALA A 46 13.12 14.57 8.92
N GLN A 47 13.44 15.84 8.67
CA GLN A 47 12.58 16.73 7.87
C GLN A 47 12.49 16.27 6.41
N SER A 48 13.60 15.79 5.83
CA SER A 48 13.63 15.26 4.47
C SER A 48 12.81 13.98 4.34
N TYR A 49 12.86 13.11 5.35
CA TYR A 49 12.01 11.93 5.44
C TYR A 49 10.54 12.30 5.61
N GLU A 50 10.22 13.24 6.51
CA GLU A 50 8.86 13.73 6.67
C GLU A 50 8.31 14.30 5.37
N HIS A 51 9.11 15.06 4.63
CA HIS A 51 8.75 15.60 3.33
C HIS A 51 8.48 14.49 2.30
N SER A 52 9.30 13.43 2.26
CA SER A 52 9.10 12.33 1.31
C SER A 52 7.85 11.50 1.59
N VAL A 53 7.45 11.35 2.87
CA VAL A 53 6.25 10.58 3.26
C VAL A 53 5.00 11.42 3.50
N ALA A 54 5.09 12.75 3.46
CA ALA A 54 3.98 13.64 3.81
C ALA A 54 2.76 13.44 2.90
N ALA A 55 2.97 13.24 1.60
CA ALA A 55 1.89 13.00 0.65
C ALA A 55 1.13 11.70 0.98
N ASP A 56 1.88 10.62 1.21
CA ASP A 56 1.31 9.31 1.54
C ASP A 56 0.56 9.34 2.88
N ARG A 57 1.10 10.03 3.89
CA ARG A 57 0.44 10.23 5.18
C ARG A 57 -0.87 11.03 5.05
N ARG A 58 -0.87 12.10 4.24
CA ARG A 58 -2.09 12.89 3.98
C ARG A 58 -3.15 12.04 3.26
N ALA A 59 -2.73 11.26 2.25
CA ALA A 59 -3.62 10.34 1.54
C ALA A 59 -4.17 9.25 2.46
N ALA A 60 -3.33 8.68 3.34
CA ALA A 60 -3.76 7.70 4.34
C ALA A 60 -4.74 8.30 5.35
N ALA A 61 -4.48 9.51 5.85
CA ALA A 61 -5.38 10.20 6.76
C ALA A 61 -6.71 10.59 6.09
N ALA A 62 -6.70 10.98 4.82
CA ALA A 62 -7.92 11.24 4.05
C ALA A 62 -8.74 9.96 3.86
N ARG A 63 -8.10 8.85 3.49
CA ARG A 63 -8.72 7.52 3.39
C ARG A 63 -9.33 7.08 4.73
N ALA A 64 -8.61 7.23 5.84
CA ALA A 64 -9.10 6.88 7.17
C ALA A 64 -10.34 7.70 7.56
N ARG A 65 -10.38 9.01 7.24
CA ARG A 65 -11.57 9.85 7.47
C ARG A 65 -12.77 9.38 6.64
N LEU A 66 -12.56 9.09 5.36
CA LEU A 66 -13.61 8.58 4.48
C LEU A 66 -14.11 7.21 4.95
N ALA A 67 -13.21 6.32 5.34
CA ALA A 67 -13.54 5.01 5.91
C ALA A 67 -14.37 5.13 7.19
N GLY A 68 -13.99 6.03 8.11
CA GLY A 68 -14.72 6.28 9.35
C GLY A 68 -16.11 6.90 9.15
N SER A 69 -16.39 7.46 7.98
CA SER A 69 -17.71 8.00 7.63
C SER A 69 -18.66 6.97 7.01
N MET A 70 -18.19 5.74 6.75
CA MET A 70 -19.01 4.70 6.13
C MET A 70 -19.93 4.06 7.16
N THR A 71 -21.21 3.96 6.81
CA THR A 71 -22.22 3.26 7.62
C THR A 71 -22.74 2.03 6.88
N ASP A 72 -23.34 1.09 7.62
CA ASP A 72 -23.92 -0.11 7.03
C ASP A 72 -25.01 0.24 6.00
N GLU A 73 -25.83 1.25 6.31
CA GLU A 73 -26.90 1.74 5.44
C GLU A 73 -26.36 2.36 4.15
N SER A 74 -25.28 3.14 4.23
CA SER A 74 -24.66 3.75 3.06
C SER A 74 -24.13 2.69 2.08
N LEU A 75 -23.48 1.65 2.59
CA LEU A 75 -22.94 0.55 1.78
C LEU A 75 -24.04 -0.34 1.20
N LEU A 76 -25.12 -0.56 1.96
CA LEU A 76 -26.32 -1.25 1.47
C LEU A 76 -27.08 -0.45 0.42
N ALA A 77 -27.08 0.89 0.50
CA ALA A 77 -27.66 1.72 -0.54
C ALA A 77 -26.85 1.60 -1.85
N LEU A 78 -25.52 1.58 -1.75
CA LEU A 78 -24.62 1.40 -2.89
C LEU A 78 -24.77 0.02 -3.55
N SER A 79 -25.04 -1.05 -2.79
CA SER A 79 -25.30 -2.39 -3.37
C SER A 79 -26.60 -2.48 -4.15
N ARG A 80 -27.50 -1.49 -4.01
CA ARG A 80 -28.75 -1.38 -4.76
C ARG A 80 -28.63 -0.48 -5.99
N ASP A 81 -27.53 0.26 -6.14
CA ASP A 81 -27.27 1.06 -7.33
C ASP A 81 -26.60 0.20 -8.42
N PRO A 82 -27.27 -0.03 -9.58
CA PRO A 82 -26.71 -0.85 -10.65
C PRO A 82 -25.37 -0.34 -11.18
N ALA A 83 -25.17 0.98 -11.26
CA ALA A 83 -23.92 1.54 -11.79
C ALA A 83 -22.73 1.24 -10.87
N THR A 84 -22.92 1.41 -9.57
CA THR A 84 -21.92 1.05 -8.54
C THR A 84 -21.65 -0.45 -8.55
N VAL A 85 -22.67 -1.29 -8.62
CA VAL A 85 -22.52 -2.76 -8.67
C VAL A 85 -21.77 -3.21 -9.91
N GLN A 86 -22.03 -2.64 -11.10
CA GLN A 86 -21.28 -2.95 -12.32
C GLN A 86 -19.80 -2.56 -12.20
N THR A 87 -19.53 -1.38 -11.64
CA THR A 87 -18.16 -0.94 -11.35
C THR A 87 -17.47 -1.92 -10.40
N GLY A 88 -18.15 -2.31 -9.33
CA GLY A 88 -17.68 -3.28 -8.34
C GLY A 88 -17.38 -4.64 -8.93
N ARG A 89 -18.24 -5.13 -9.83
CA ARG A 89 -18.02 -6.38 -10.57
C ARG A 89 -16.75 -6.32 -11.42
N GLY A 90 -16.50 -5.20 -12.08
CA GLY A 90 -15.26 -4.97 -12.85
C GLY A 90 -14.01 -5.01 -11.97
N VAL A 91 -14.07 -4.37 -10.80
CA VAL A 91 -12.98 -4.40 -9.81
C VAL A 91 -12.78 -5.83 -9.27
N PHE A 92 -13.86 -6.53 -8.93
CA PHE A 92 -13.79 -7.91 -8.45
C PHE A 92 -13.11 -8.82 -9.47
N ALA A 93 -13.49 -8.71 -10.74
CA ALA A 93 -12.91 -9.47 -11.86
C ALA A 93 -11.40 -9.24 -12.02
N GLN A 94 -10.92 -8.03 -11.73
CA GLN A 94 -9.49 -7.68 -11.88
C GLN A 94 -8.65 -8.07 -10.67
N SER A 95 -9.20 -7.98 -9.46
CA SER A 95 -8.40 -8.03 -8.23
C SER A 95 -8.76 -9.15 -7.26
N CYS A 96 -9.97 -9.71 -7.32
CA CYS A 96 -10.48 -10.62 -6.29
C CYS A 96 -10.63 -12.07 -6.77
N VAL A 97 -10.90 -12.29 -8.07
CA VAL A 97 -11.21 -13.61 -8.62
C VAL A 97 -10.08 -14.63 -8.51
N ALA A 98 -8.83 -14.18 -8.46
CA ALA A 98 -7.68 -15.06 -8.31
C ALA A 98 -7.74 -15.88 -7.00
N CYS A 99 -8.34 -15.32 -5.95
CA CYS A 99 -8.48 -15.98 -4.66
C CYS A 99 -9.92 -16.47 -4.38
N HIS A 100 -10.93 -15.69 -4.78
CA HIS A 100 -12.34 -15.95 -4.44
C HIS A 100 -13.16 -16.58 -5.58
N ALA A 101 -12.51 -16.92 -6.70
CA ALA A 101 -13.12 -17.37 -7.94
C ALA A 101 -14.05 -16.31 -8.60
N ALA A 102 -14.32 -16.48 -9.89
CA ALA A 102 -15.17 -15.57 -10.66
C ALA A 102 -16.61 -15.49 -10.13
N SER A 103 -17.12 -16.59 -9.57
CA SER A 103 -18.45 -16.67 -8.96
C SER A 103 -18.51 -16.17 -7.51
N GLY A 104 -17.36 -15.85 -6.89
CA GLY A 104 -17.28 -15.62 -5.45
C GLY A 104 -17.33 -16.90 -4.62
N GLY A 105 -17.42 -18.08 -5.24
CA GLY A 105 -17.56 -19.38 -4.56
C GLY A 105 -16.34 -19.83 -3.76
N GLY A 106 -15.25 -19.05 -3.75
CA GLY A 106 -14.04 -19.34 -3.00
C GLY A 106 -13.01 -20.15 -3.78
N GLY A 107 -11.85 -20.34 -3.15
CA GLY A 107 -10.68 -21.00 -3.71
C GLY A 107 -9.55 -20.96 -2.69
N ILE A 108 -8.50 -20.19 -3.00
CA ILE A 108 -7.50 -19.79 -2.00
C ILE A 108 -8.19 -19.02 -0.86
N GLY A 109 -9.04 -18.06 -1.22
CA GLY A 109 -9.90 -17.32 -0.30
C GLY A 109 -11.18 -18.07 0.08
N PRO A 110 -11.92 -17.59 1.09
CA PRO A 110 -13.22 -18.13 1.49
C PRO A 110 -14.30 -17.93 0.42
N ASN A 111 -15.38 -18.69 0.54
CA ASN A 111 -16.61 -18.48 -0.21
C ASN A 111 -17.30 -17.19 0.28
N LEU A 112 -17.66 -16.31 -0.64
CA LEU A 112 -18.33 -15.02 -0.35
C LEU A 112 -19.83 -15.07 -0.63
N THR A 113 -20.34 -16.21 -1.09
CA THR A 113 -21.74 -16.40 -1.51
C THR A 113 -22.60 -17.10 -0.45
N ASP A 114 -21.97 -17.67 0.57
CA ASP A 114 -22.67 -18.36 1.65
C ASP A 114 -22.98 -17.41 2.82
N SER A 115 -23.59 -17.99 3.86
CA SER A 115 -23.98 -17.28 5.07
C SER A 115 -22.92 -17.30 6.17
N ALA A 116 -21.75 -17.93 5.99
CA ALA A 116 -20.72 -18.04 7.02
C ALA A 116 -19.55 -17.09 6.77
N TRP A 117 -19.24 -16.23 7.75
CA TRP A 117 -18.25 -15.18 7.59
C TRP A 117 -17.19 -15.22 8.69
N LEU A 118 -15.91 -15.34 8.29
CA LEU A 118 -14.77 -15.38 9.22
C LEU A 118 -14.54 -14.08 9.99
N HIS A 119 -14.86 -12.93 9.37
CA HIS A 119 -14.53 -11.60 9.89
C HIS A 119 -15.78 -10.73 10.14
N GLY A 120 -16.96 -11.36 10.14
CA GLY A 120 -18.27 -10.71 10.22
C GLY A 120 -18.85 -10.38 8.85
N SER A 121 -20.18 -10.40 8.76
CA SER A 121 -20.94 -10.22 7.50
C SER A 121 -21.54 -8.83 7.32
N ARG A 122 -21.37 -7.93 8.30
CA ARG A 122 -21.90 -6.57 8.23
C ARG A 122 -21.19 -5.78 7.12
N PRO A 123 -21.90 -4.92 6.37
CA PRO A 123 -21.31 -4.13 5.28
C PRO A 123 -20.03 -3.39 5.68
N THR A 124 -20.03 -2.72 6.82
CA THR A 124 -18.85 -2.02 7.37
C THR A 124 -17.70 -2.97 7.68
N ARG A 125 -17.97 -4.20 8.16
CA ARG A 125 -16.93 -5.21 8.42
C ARG A 125 -16.32 -5.73 7.14
N ILE A 126 -17.15 -6.02 6.13
CA ILE A 126 -16.66 -6.41 4.80
C ILE A 126 -15.82 -5.28 4.21
N PHE A 127 -16.29 -4.04 4.33
CA PHE A 127 -15.55 -2.86 3.90
C PHE A 127 -14.19 -2.73 4.61
N THR A 128 -14.12 -2.87 5.94
CA THR A 128 -12.86 -2.85 6.68
C THR A 128 -11.92 -3.95 6.18
N VAL A 129 -12.42 -5.17 5.99
CA VAL A 129 -11.62 -6.31 5.49
C VAL A 129 -11.06 -6.04 4.10
N VAL A 130 -11.85 -5.44 3.20
CA VAL A 130 -11.36 -5.07 1.85
C VAL A 130 -10.37 -3.91 1.93
N ASN A 131 -10.69 -2.86 2.69
CA ASN A 131 -9.88 -1.65 2.78
C ASN A 131 -8.52 -1.89 3.44
N GLU A 132 -8.51 -2.60 4.58
CA GLU A 132 -7.33 -2.81 5.43
C GLU A 132 -6.66 -4.17 5.20
N GLY A 133 -7.35 -5.11 4.56
CA GLY A 133 -6.85 -6.46 4.34
C GLY A 133 -6.83 -7.32 5.60
N VAL A 134 -6.38 -8.56 5.43
CA VAL A 134 -6.11 -9.51 6.52
C VAL A 134 -4.75 -10.14 6.22
N LEU A 135 -3.68 -9.37 6.44
CA LEU A 135 -2.31 -9.74 6.05
C LEU A 135 -1.87 -11.07 6.66
N ALA A 136 -2.26 -11.34 7.91
CA ALA A 136 -1.98 -12.60 8.60
C ALA A 136 -2.62 -13.84 7.92
N ARG A 137 -3.62 -13.64 7.06
CA ARG A 137 -4.31 -14.68 6.27
C ARG A 137 -4.06 -14.55 4.76
N GLY A 138 -3.17 -13.65 4.33
CA GLY A 138 -2.78 -13.47 2.94
C GLY A 138 -3.68 -12.56 2.10
N MET A 139 -4.69 -11.91 2.67
CA MET A 139 -5.50 -10.91 1.95
C MET A 139 -4.82 -9.52 2.04
N PRO A 140 -4.41 -8.90 0.91
CA PRO A 140 -3.76 -7.59 0.93
C PRO A 140 -4.76 -6.46 1.27
N ALA A 141 -4.24 -5.32 1.72
CA ALA A 141 -5.00 -4.11 1.95
C ALA A 141 -5.31 -3.41 0.62
N TRP A 142 -6.56 -3.43 0.16
CA TRP A 142 -6.93 -2.89 -1.16
C TRP A 142 -7.19 -1.39 -1.17
N GLY A 143 -7.44 -0.78 -0.01
CA GLY A 143 -7.69 0.67 0.11
C GLY A 143 -6.63 1.55 -0.56
N PRO A 144 -5.33 1.31 -0.31
CA PRO A 144 -4.25 2.07 -0.95
C PRO A 144 -4.15 1.88 -2.47
N GLN A 145 -4.41 0.68 -3.01
CA GLN A 145 -4.24 0.42 -4.45
C GLN A 145 -5.48 0.79 -5.27
N LEU A 146 -6.67 0.60 -4.72
CA LEU A 146 -7.94 0.83 -5.42
C LEU A 146 -8.51 2.23 -5.17
N GLY A 147 -8.25 2.82 -4.01
CA GLY A 147 -8.93 4.03 -3.56
C GLY A 147 -10.36 3.75 -3.05
N MET A 148 -10.91 4.72 -2.33
CA MET A 148 -12.16 4.53 -1.56
C MET A 148 -13.37 4.19 -2.42
N GLU A 149 -13.53 4.88 -3.55
CA GLU A 149 -14.68 4.69 -4.44
C GLU A 149 -14.72 3.26 -5.00
N ARG A 150 -13.58 2.74 -5.45
CA ARG A 150 -13.49 1.37 -5.98
C ARG A 150 -13.64 0.32 -4.88
N VAL A 151 -13.16 0.60 -3.66
CA VAL A 151 -13.42 -0.26 -2.49
C VAL A 151 -14.91 -0.31 -2.17
N GLN A 152 -15.60 0.84 -2.14
CA GLN A 152 -17.04 0.88 -1.93
C GLN A 152 -17.79 0.11 -3.01
N ALA A 153 -17.41 0.30 -4.28
CA ALA A 153 -18.01 -0.41 -5.40
C ALA A 153 -17.84 -1.94 -5.30
N VAL A 154 -16.63 -2.43 -5.01
CA VAL A 154 -16.41 -3.88 -4.89
C VAL A 154 -17.11 -4.46 -3.67
N VAL A 155 -17.17 -3.73 -2.55
CA VAL A 155 -17.96 -4.14 -1.37
C VAL A 155 -19.44 -4.21 -1.72
N ALA A 156 -19.97 -3.20 -2.42
CA ALA A 156 -21.35 -3.18 -2.89
C ALA A 156 -21.66 -4.40 -3.77
N TYR A 157 -20.76 -4.77 -4.69
CA TYR A 157 -20.89 -6.00 -5.47
C TYR A 157 -20.83 -7.26 -4.60
N VAL A 158 -19.89 -7.38 -3.67
CA VAL A 158 -19.79 -8.54 -2.77
C VAL A 158 -21.06 -8.71 -1.92
N LEU A 159 -21.69 -7.62 -1.48
CA LEU A 159 -22.97 -7.67 -0.78
C LEU A 159 -24.10 -8.27 -1.64
N THR A 160 -24.05 -8.12 -2.97
CA THR A 160 -25.02 -8.77 -3.87
C THR A 160 -24.80 -10.27 -4.03
N LEU A 161 -23.60 -10.77 -3.68
CA LEU A 161 -23.27 -12.19 -3.76
C LEU A 161 -23.72 -12.97 -2.52
N LYS A 162 -23.86 -12.29 -1.38
CA LYS A 162 -24.23 -12.92 -0.10
C LYS A 162 -25.53 -13.71 -0.25
N ASP A 163 -25.55 -14.90 0.35
CA ASP A 163 -26.67 -15.85 0.36
C ASP A 163 -27.10 -16.41 -1.01
N THR A 164 -26.38 -16.12 -2.10
CA THR A 164 -26.66 -16.70 -3.43
C THR A 164 -26.26 -18.18 -3.55
N ASN A 165 -25.38 -18.66 -2.67
CA ASN A 165 -24.95 -20.07 -2.55
C ASN A 165 -24.66 -20.74 -3.90
N VAL A 166 -23.59 -20.30 -4.56
CA VAL A 166 -23.26 -20.81 -5.90
C VAL A 166 -22.90 -22.30 -5.88
N ALA A 167 -23.34 -23.04 -6.91
CA ALA A 167 -23.04 -24.45 -7.06
C ALA A 167 -21.52 -24.68 -7.14
N GLY A 168 -21.03 -25.67 -6.36
CA GLY A 168 -19.59 -25.96 -6.27
C GLY A 168 -18.80 -24.97 -5.41
N GLY A 169 -19.46 -24.07 -4.68
CA GLY A 169 -18.81 -23.21 -3.70
C GLY A 169 -18.10 -24.01 -2.59
N LYS A 170 -17.01 -23.43 -2.07
CA LYS A 170 -16.26 -23.99 -0.94
C LYS A 170 -17.18 -24.09 0.29
N ALA A 171 -16.97 -25.10 1.12
CA ALA A 171 -17.74 -25.31 2.34
C ALA A 171 -17.68 -24.06 3.26
N PRO A 172 -18.77 -23.74 3.98
CA PRO A 172 -18.86 -22.55 4.83
C PRO A 172 -17.70 -22.44 5.83
N GLN A 173 -17.10 -21.25 5.90
CA GLN A 173 -15.98 -20.98 6.79
C GLN A 173 -16.31 -19.82 7.73
N GLY A 174 -16.34 -20.08 9.04
CA GLY A 174 -16.64 -19.08 10.05
C GLY A 174 -18.00 -19.29 10.69
N THR A 175 -18.49 -18.27 11.37
CA THR A 175 -19.79 -18.31 12.05
C THR A 175 -20.88 -17.92 11.07
N ALA A 176 -22.08 -18.46 11.27
CA ALA A 176 -23.27 -17.97 10.59
C ALA A 176 -23.36 -16.44 10.73
N ALA A 177 -23.82 -15.77 9.67
CA ALA A 177 -24.02 -14.34 9.60
C ALA A 177 -25.04 -13.92 10.64
N LEU A 178 -24.57 -13.68 11.87
CA LEU A 178 -25.36 -13.01 12.89
C LEU A 178 -25.50 -11.54 12.47
N GLU A 179 -26.73 -11.05 12.62
CA GLU A 179 -27.23 -9.71 12.25
C GLU A 179 -26.38 -8.56 12.83
#